data_AF-A0A368TY99-F1
#
_entry.id   AF-A0A368TY99-F1
#
_cell.length_a   1.000
_cell.length_b   1.000
_cell.length_c   1.000
_cell.angle_alpha   90.00
_cell.angle_beta   90.00
_cell.angle_gamma   90.00
#
_symmetry.space_group_name_H-M   'P 1'
#
loop_
_entity.id
_entity.type
_entity.pdbx_description
1 polymer ?
#
loop_
_entity_poly.entity_id
_entity_poly.type
_entity_poly.pdbx_seq_one_letter_code
_entity_poly.pdbx_strand_id
1 'polypeptide(L)'
;MNKHLWRRGERIVFENGVVLGVMLFFSFMAWVLFWPHRSEIKVVDMRSAEVSRYEKVKASYSERVADLMSYNDYFYEQSLSILRQHKLNCLMADHAVIAGESQEVVSALAARRENLCDVFKEAADMVDTYVERLASANASSTTLLKFYHIEEDEEKEIGPFFTKEECSEISSRLMQLGEQVTSCKPYEAWHYPLFFPEQ
;
A
#
# COMPACT_ATOMS: atom_id res chain seq x y z
N MET A 1 22.47 -63.67 -2.88
CA MET A 1 21.70 -62.64 -3.61
C MET A 1 22.01 -62.77 -5.10
N ASN A 2 21.02 -63.20 -5.90
CA ASN A 2 21.22 -63.85 -7.20
C ASN A 2 21.57 -62.85 -8.33
N LYS A 3 22.82 -62.89 -8.83
CA LYS A 3 23.31 -62.08 -9.98
C LYS A 3 22.50 -62.28 -11.29
N HIS A 4 21.70 -63.35 -11.38
CA HIS A 4 20.86 -63.62 -12.56
C HIS A 4 19.64 -62.72 -12.69
N LEU A 5 19.09 -62.18 -11.59
CA LEU A 5 17.94 -61.27 -11.65
C LEU A 5 18.32 -59.89 -12.20
N TRP A 6 19.53 -59.43 -11.87
CA TRP A 6 20.02 -58.10 -12.26
C TRP A 6 20.24 -57.98 -13.79
N ARG A 7 20.85 -59.00 -14.41
CA ARG A 7 21.02 -59.04 -15.88
C ARG A 7 19.71 -59.16 -16.66
N ARG A 8 18.62 -59.61 -16.03
CA ARG A 8 17.30 -59.70 -16.66
C ARG A 8 16.58 -58.35 -16.64
N GLY A 9 16.74 -57.57 -15.57
CA GLY A 9 16.22 -56.20 -15.48
C GLY A 9 16.88 -55.26 -16.50
N GLU A 10 18.19 -55.34 -16.67
CA GLU A 10 18.94 -54.52 -17.65
C GLU A 10 18.47 -54.72 -19.09
N ARG A 11 18.14 -55.96 -19.48
CA ARG A 11 17.74 -56.28 -20.84
C ARG A 11 16.35 -55.71 -21.18
N ILE A 12 15.44 -55.70 -20.22
CA ILE A 12 14.08 -55.13 -20.37
C ILE A 12 14.13 -53.61 -20.49
N VAL A 13 15.04 -52.95 -19.76
CA VAL A 13 15.23 -51.49 -19.84
C VAL A 13 15.89 -51.09 -21.17
N PHE A 14 16.81 -51.90 -21.70
CA PHE A 14 17.47 -51.61 -22.98
C PHE A 14 16.56 -51.85 -24.20
N GLU A 15 15.75 -52.92 -24.21
CA GLU A 15 14.90 -53.25 -25.36
C GLU A 15 13.61 -52.42 -25.41
N ASN A 16 13.03 -52.06 -24.25
CA ASN A 16 11.75 -51.35 -24.18
C ASN A 16 11.85 -49.94 -23.56
N GLY A 17 13.07 -49.43 -23.38
CA GLY A 17 13.32 -48.12 -22.75
C GLY A 17 12.61 -46.97 -23.47
N VAL A 18 12.55 -47.02 -24.80
CA VAL A 18 11.82 -46.03 -25.61
C VAL A 18 10.33 -46.09 -25.35
N VAL A 19 9.73 -47.28 -25.27
CA VAL A 19 8.29 -47.47 -25.02
C VAL A 19 7.92 -46.98 -23.62
N LEU A 20 8.74 -47.30 -22.61
CA LEU A 20 8.56 -46.81 -21.24
C LEU A 20 8.69 -45.29 -21.14
N GLY A 21 9.66 -44.70 -21.83
CA GLY A 21 9.85 -43.24 -21.89
C GLY A 21 8.66 -42.54 -22.54
N VAL A 22 8.14 -43.09 -23.64
CA VAL A 22 6.98 -42.55 -24.36
C VAL A 22 5.71 -42.64 -23.51
N MET A 23 5.47 -43.77 -22.81
CA MET A 23 4.33 -43.89 -21.91
C MET A 23 4.38 -42.88 -20.75
N LEU A 24 5.54 -42.72 -20.11
CA LEU A 24 5.72 -41.73 -19.04
C LEU A 24 5.51 -40.30 -19.54
N PHE A 25 5.99 -39.99 -20.75
CA PHE A 25 5.81 -38.67 -21.35
C PHE A 25 4.34 -38.39 -21.67
N PHE A 26 3.59 -39.36 -22.23
CA PHE A 26 2.16 -39.21 -22.48
C PHE A 26 1.35 -39.13 -21.19
N SER A 27 1.71 -39.88 -20.14
CA SER A 27 1.07 -39.75 -18.83
C SER A 27 1.35 -38.38 -18.21
N PHE A 28 2.56 -37.85 -18.34
CA PHE A 28 2.91 -36.51 -17.88
C PHE A 28 2.19 -35.41 -18.67
N MET A 29 2.14 -35.54 -20.00
CA MET A 29 1.38 -34.62 -20.86
C MET A 29 -0.12 -34.68 -20.58
N ALA A 30 -0.68 -35.88 -20.37
CA ALA A 30 -2.07 -36.05 -19.95
C ALA A 30 -2.31 -35.42 -18.57
N TRP A 31 -1.36 -35.53 -17.64
CA TRP A 31 -1.42 -34.88 -16.33
C TRP A 31 -1.37 -33.35 -16.43
N VAL A 32 -0.57 -32.80 -17.34
CA VAL A 32 -0.51 -31.35 -17.60
C VAL A 32 -1.80 -30.86 -18.28
N LEU A 33 -2.37 -31.65 -19.19
CA LEU A 33 -3.62 -31.31 -19.88
C LEU A 33 -4.87 -31.49 -19.00
N PHE A 34 -4.87 -32.47 -18.10
CA PHE A 34 -5.91 -32.66 -17.07
C PHE A 34 -5.59 -31.94 -15.76
N TRP A 35 -4.53 -31.14 -15.71
CA TRP A 35 -4.32 -30.25 -14.58
C TRP A 35 -5.57 -29.38 -14.50
N PRO A 36 -6.33 -29.40 -13.39
CA PRO A 36 -7.57 -28.67 -13.31
C PRO A 36 -7.20 -27.21 -13.41
N HIS A 37 -7.39 -26.62 -14.59
CA HIS A 37 -7.42 -25.19 -14.72
C HIS A 37 -8.64 -24.77 -13.91
N ARG A 38 -8.33 -24.36 -12.68
CA ARG A 38 -9.22 -23.82 -11.65
C ARG A 38 -9.89 -22.57 -12.22
N SER A 39 -10.86 -22.74 -13.11
CA SER A 39 -11.43 -21.68 -13.92
C SER A 39 -12.69 -21.02 -13.33
N GLU A 40 -13.05 -21.32 -12.08
CA GLU A 40 -14.20 -20.69 -11.41
C GLU A 40 -13.90 -20.02 -10.05
N ILE A 41 -12.64 -20.03 -9.57
CA ILE A 41 -12.32 -19.50 -8.22
C ILE A 41 -11.83 -18.03 -8.23
N LYS A 42 -11.47 -17.43 -9.38
CA LYS A 42 -10.86 -16.09 -9.38
C LYS A 42 -11.81 -14.93 -9.05
N VAL A 43 -13.11 -15.02 -9.36
CA VAL A 43 -14.03 -13.87 -9.21
C VAL A 43 -14.57 -13.74 -7.79
N VAL A 44 -14.84 -14.87 -7.13
CA VAL A 44 -15.32 -14.89 -5.73
C VAL A 44 -14.19 -14.49 -4.76
N ASP A 45 -12.96 -14.94 -5.04
CA ASP A 45 -11.77 -14.61 -4.23
C ASP A 45 -11.44 -13.11 -4.32
N MET A 46 -11.45 -12.53 -5.53
CA MET A 46 -11.20 -11.09 -5.71
C MET A 46 -12.24 -10.21 -5.02
N ARG A 47 -13.54 -10.50 -5.17
CA ARG A 47 -14.59 -9.70 -4.52
C ARG A 47 -14.54 -9.83 -3.00
N SER A 48 -14.21 -11.02 -2.48
CA SER A 48 -14.02 -11.21 -1.03
C SER A 48 -12.78 -10.48 -0.51
N ALA A 49 -11.70 -10.41 -1.30
CA ALA A 49 -10.48 -9.68 -0.97
C ALA A 49 -10.70 -8.16 -0.98
N GLU A 50 -11.45 -7.64 -1.96
CA GLU A 50 -11.83 -6.22 -2.03
C GLU A 50 -12.69 -5.79 -0.84
N VAL A 51 -13.72 -6.58 -0.50
CA VAL A 51 -14.56 -6.32 0.69
C VAL A 51 -13.72 -6.39 1.97
N SER A 52 -12.81 -7.36 2.08
CA SER A 52 -11.89 -7.45 3.24
C SER A 52 -10.94 -6.26 3.32
N ARG A 53 -10.43 -5.77 2.19
CA ARG A 53 -9.58 -4.57 2.12
C ARG A 53 -10.37 -3.33 2.56
N TYR A 54 -11.59 -3.17 2.05
CA TYR A 54 -12.49 -2.07 2.43
C TYR A 54 -12.76 -2.05 3.93
N GLU A 55 -13.21 -3.17 4.50
CA GLU A 55 -13.50 -3.26 5.94
C GLU A 55 -12.26 -2.98 6.80
N LYS A 56 -11.08 -3.43 6.36
CA LYS A 56 -9.82 -3.12 7.05
C LYS A 56 -9.47 -1.63 7.02
N VAL A 57 -9.69 -0.96 5.89
CA VAL A 57 -9.46 0.48 5.74
C VAL A 57 -10.47 1.27 6.57
N LYS A 58 -11.76 0.91 6.48
CA LYS A 58 -12.84 1.50 7.29
C LYS A 58 -12.54 1.42 8.78
N ALA A 59 -12.08 0.26 9.26
CA ALA A 59 -11.71 0.07 10.66
C ALA A 59 -10.42 0.81 11.06
N SER A 60 -9.51 1.06 10.11
CA SER A 60 -8.19 1.66 10.40
C SER A 60 -8.18 3.19 10.33
N TYR A 61 -9.04 3.79 9.51
CA TYR A 61 -9.04 5.22 9.22
C TYR A 61 -10.45 5.79 9.40
N SER A 62 -11.31 5.63 8.40
CA SER A 62 -12.71 6.08 8.44
C SER A 62 -13.51 5.42 7.30
N GLU A 63 -14.83 5.54 7.35
CA GLU A 63 -15.70 5.13 6.24
C GLU A 63 -15.45 5.99 4.99
N ARG A 64 -15.23 7.30 5.14
CA ARG A 64 -14.98 8.21 4.02
C ARG A 64 -13.66 7.92 3.30
N VAL A 65 -12.63 7.50 4.04
CA VAL A 65 -11.36 7.04 3.46
C VAL A 65 -11.54 5.71 2.72
N ALA A 66 -12.37 4.82 3.24
CA ALA A 66 -12.69 3.56 2.57
C ALA A 66 -13.50 3.79 1.27
N ASP A 67 -14.42 4.76 1.29
CA ASP A 67 -15.11 5.25 0.09
C ASP A 67 -14.10 5.82 -0.91
N LEU A 68 -13.16 6.65 -0.47
CA LEU A 68 -12.11 7.21 -1.34
C LEU A 68 -11.31 6.11 -2.04
N MET A 69 -10.90 5.06 -1.32
CA MET A 69 -10.24 3.88 -1.92
C MET A 69 -11.11 3.23 -3.00
N SER A 70 -12.42 3.14 -2.77
CA SER A 70 -13.36 2.48 -3.67
C SER A 70 -13.65 3.29 -4.94
N TYR A 71 -13.77 4.61 -4.81
CA TYR A 71 -14.06 5.51 -5.93
C TYR A 71 -12.82 5.97 -6.69
N ASN A 72 -11.69 6.13 -6.01
CA ASN A 72 -10.46 6.67 -6.58
C ASN A 72 -9.22 6.11 -5.84
N ASP A 73 -8.89 4.85 -6.14
CA ASP A 73 -7.77 4.12 -5.53
C ASP A 73 -6.44 4.88 -5.67
N TYR A 74 -6.20 5.56 -6.79
CA TYR A 74 -4.98 6.36 -6.98
C TYR A 74 -4.91 7.53 -5.99
N PHE A 75 -5.98 8.31 -5.87
CA PHE A 75 -6.05 9.43 -4.94
C PHE A 75 -5.91 8.95 -3.49
N TYR A 76 -6.54 7.82 -3.16
CA TYR A 76 -6.39 7.15 -1.87
C TYR A 76 -4.93 6.77 -1.59
N GLU A 77 -4.25 6.10 -2.53
CA GLU A 77 -2.87 5.66 -2.36
C GLU A 77 -1.91 6.84 -2.12
N GLN A 78 -2.13 7.98 -2.79
CA GLN A 78 -1.36 9.20 -2.49
C GLN A 78 -1.67 9.76 -1.10
N SER A 79 -2.94 9.76 -0.70
CA SER A 79 -3.42 10.22 0.62
C SER A 79 -2.89 9.36 1.78
N LEU A 80 -2.41 8.14 1.51
CA LEU A 80 -1.77 7.29 2.53
C LEU A 80 -0.52 7.93 3.12
N SER A 81 0.16 8.83 2.40
CA SER A 81 1.28 9.60 2.96
C SER A 81 0.87 10.38 4.21
N ILE A 82 -0.31 11.01 4.20
CA ILE A 82 -0.89 11.73 5.33
C ILE A 82 -1.39 10.74 6.38
N LEU A 83 -2.23 9.79 5.97
CA LEU A 83 -2.93 8.87 6.88
C LEU A 83 -1.96 7.97 7.67
N ARG A 84 -0.87 7.52 7.03
CA ARG A 84 0.16 6.70 7.70
C ARG A 84 0.95 7.53 8.69
N GLN A 85 1.26 8.79 8.39
CA GLN A 85 1.97 9.68 9.32
C GLN A 85 1.12 10.00 10.55
N HIS A 86 -0.17 10.29 10.36
CA HIS A 86 -1.11 10.44 11.46
C HIS A 86 -1.09 9.20 12.36
N LYS A 87 -1.34 8.02 11.78
CA LYS A 87 -1.38 6.77 12.53
C LYS A 87 -0.06 6.47 13.25
N LEU A 88 1.07 6.64 12.57
CA LEU A 88 2.40 6.39 13.15
C LEU A 88 2.67 7.29 14.34
N ASN A 89 2.51 8.61 14.18
CA ASN A 89 2.84 9.56 15.24
C ASN A 89 1.91 9.43 16.44
N CYS A 90 0.61 9.20 16.24
CA CYS A 90 -0.32 8.99 17.34
C CYS A 90 -0.04 7.68 18.09
N LEU A 91 0.23 6.57 17.38
CA LEU A 91 0.60 5.31 18.02
C LEU A 91 1.91 5.45 18.82
N MET A 92 2.89 6.17 18.29
CA MET A 92 4.17 6.40 18.97
C MET A 92 4.05 7.36 20.16
N ALA A 93 3.12 8.32 20.12
CA ALA A 93 2.82 9.18 21.26
C ALA A 93 2.30 8.35 22.44
N ASP A 94 1.37 7.41 22.18
CA ASP A 94 0.79 6.53 23.19
C ASP A 94 1.78 5.51 23.77
N HIS A 95 2.80 5.11 22.98
CA HIS A 95 3.72 4.01 23.30
C HIS A 95 5.19 4.44 23.35
N ALA A 96 5.48 5.69 23.70
CA ALA A 96 6.85 6.19 23.87
C ALA A 96 7.52 5.50 25.06
N VAL A 97 8.02 4.28 24.87
CA VAL A 97 8.87 3.56 25.82
C VAL A 97 10.10 3.09 25.07
N ILE A 98 11.20 3.82 25.24
CA ILE A 98 12.50 3.45 24.68
C ILE A 98 13.35 2.88 25.82
N ALA A 99 13.68 1.60 25.73
CA ALA A 99 14.47 0.92 26.75
C ALA A 99 15.88 1.54 26.83
N GLY A 100 16.28 1.96 28.03
CA GLY A 100 17.61 2.53 28.30
C GLY A 100 17.70 4.06 28.22
N GLU A 101 16.62 4.76 27.85
CA GLU A 101 16.57 6.23 27.85
C GLU A 101 16.14 6.82 29.20
N SER A 102 16.52 8.08 29.45
CA SER A 102 16.08 8.80 30.64
C SER A 102 14.60 9.17 30.55
N GLN A 103 13.93 9.32 31.69
CA GLN A 103 12.52 9.72 31.75
C GLN A 103 12.27 11.07 31.06
N GLU A 104 13.24 12.00 31.12
CA GLU A 104 13.14 13.30 30.48
C GLU A 104 13.19 13.19 28.95
N VAL A 105 14.09 12.36 28.41
CA VAL A 105 14.18 12.10 26.96
C VAL A 105 12.91 11.41 26.47
N VAL A 106 12.41 10.42 27.20
CA VAL A 106 11.16 9.73 26.88
C VAL A 106 9.98 10.72 26.85
N SER A 107 9.88 11.60 27.85
CA SER A 107 8.82 12.61 27.93
C SER A 107 8.90 13.62 26.78
N ALA A 108 10.10 14.09 26.43
CA ALA A 108 10.30 15.01 25.33
C ALA A 108 9.96 14.38 23.97
N LEU A 109 10.33 13.11 23.76
CA LEU A 109 9.98 12.37 22.54
C LEU A 109 8.47 12.13 22.44
N ALA A 110 7.81 11.77 23.56
CA ALA A 110 6.36 11.63 23.61
C ALA A 110 5.66 12.93 23.21
N ALA A 111 6.06 14.06 23.82
CA ALA A 111 5.50 15.37 23.51
C ALA A 111 5.73 15.78 22.04
N ARG A 112 6.90 15.48 21.47
CA ARG A 112 7.15 15.70 20.03
C ARG A 112 6.19 14.87 19.18
N ARG A 113 6.01 13.58 19.48
CA ARG A 113 5.11 12.68 18.74
C ARG A 113 3.64 13.08 18.88
N GLU A 114 3.23 13.58 20.05
CA GLU A 114 1.89 14.14 20.28
C GLU A 114 1.66 15.37 19.39
N ASN A 115 2.59 16.33 19.37
CA ASN A 115 2.47 17.50 18.49
C ASN A 115 2.43 17.11 16.99
N LEU A 116 3.22 16.12 16.58
CA LEU A 116 3.17 15.60 15.20
C LEU A 116 1.85 14.88 14.91
N CYS A 117 1.34 14.11 15.87
CA CYS A 117 0.03 13.46 15.79
C CYS A 117 -1.07 14.50 15.54
N ASP A 118 -1.07 15.61 16.27
CA ASP A 118 -2.06 16.68 16.10
C ASP A 118 -2.00 17.33 14.70
N VAL A 119 -0.81 17.66 14.20
CA VAL A 119 -0.65 18.23 12.86
C VAL A 119 -1.12 17.28 11.77
N PHE A 120 -0.74 15.99 11.86
CA PHE A 120 -1.15 15.01 10.86
C PHE A 120 -2.60 14.57 11.02
N LYS A 121 -3.20 14.68 12.21
CA LYS A 121 -4.62 14.46 12.43
C LYS A 121 -5.44 15.49 11.65
N GLU A 122 -5.08 16.77 11.73
CA GLU A 122 -5.79 17.79 10.94
C GLU A 122 -5.65 17.56 9.44
N ALA A 123 -4.47 17.16 8.97
CA ALA A 123 -4.29 16.76 7.58
C ALA A 123 -5.14 15.51 7.22
N ALA A 124 -5.26 14.54 8.12
CA ALA A 124 -6.10 13.35 7.93
C ALA A 124 -7.60 13.70 7.91
N ASP A 125 -8.04 14.64 8.75
CA ASP A 125 -9.41 15.15 8.75
C ASP A 125 -9.75 15.83 7.40
N MET A 126 -8.76 16.46 6.74
CA MET A 126 -8.96 16.95 5.37
C MET A 126 -9.19 15.78 4.39
N VAL A 127 -8.50 14.66 4.54
CA VAL A 127 -8.68 13.47 3.67
C VAL A 127 -10.11 12.93 3.72
N ASP A 128 -10.76 12.98 4.89
CA ASP A 128 -12.16 12.58 5.05
C ASP A 128 -13.14 13.39 4.18
N THR A 129 -12.73 14.58 3.73
CA THR A 129 -13.53 15.43 2.85
C THR A 129 -13.27 15.17 1.36
N TYR A 130 -12.24 14.39 1.01
CA TYR A 130 -11.76 14.30 -0.38
C TYR A 130 -12.76 13.67 -1.34
N VAL A 131 -13.59 12.73 -0.90
CA VAL A 131 -14.65 12.15 -1.76
C VAL A 131 -15.59 13.24 -2.26
N GLU A 132 -16.05 14.12 -1.36
CA GLU A 132 -16.98 15.21 -1.70
C GLU A 132 -16.31 16.30 -2.53
N ARG A 133 -15.04 16.59 -2.24
CA ARG A 133 -14.26 17.58 -2.97
C ARG A 133 -13.90 17.11 -4.37
N LEU A 134 -13.61 15.83 -4.56
CA LEU A 134 -13.41 15.23 -5.88
C LEU A 134 -14.67 15.28 -6.73
N ALA A 135 -15.83 14.99 -6.14
CA ALA A 135 -17.11 15.04 -6.85
C ALA A 135 -17.47 16.45 -7.34
N SER A 136 -16.99 17.50 -6.66
CA SER A 136 -17.24 18.90 -7.00
C SER A 136 -16.06 19.59 -7.70
N ALA A 137 -14.92 18.92 -7.84
CA ALA A 137 -13.72 19.48 -8.43
C ALA A 137 -13.81 19.54 -9.95
N ASN A 138 -13.33 20.64 -10.52
CA ASN A 138 -13.11 20.75 -11.95
C ASN A 138 -11.65 20.42 -12.26
N ALA A 139 -11.43 19.24 -12.85
CA ALA A 139 -10.10 18.72 -13.20
C ALA A 139 -9.23 19.70 -14.02
N SER A 140 -9.86 20.56 -14.83
CA SER A 140 -9.15 21.55 -15.67
C SER A 140 -8.60 22.76 -14.90
N SER A 141 -9.12 23.02 -13.69
CA SER A 141 -8.74 24.18 -12.86
C SER A 141 -8.20 23.81 -11.48
N THR A 142 -8.45 22.58 -11.01
CA THR A 142 -7.93 22.11 -9.72
C THR A 142 -6.43 21.87 -9.83
N THR A 143 -5.66 22.42 -8.89
CA THR A 143 -4.23 22.14 -8.76
C THR A 143 -4.00 21.42 -7.45
N LEU A 144 -3.58 20.16 -7.52
CA LEU A 144 -3.22 19.39 -6.34
C LEU A 144 -1.79 19.68 -5.95
N LEU A 145 -1.53 19.73 -4.65
CA LEU A 145 -0.27 20.17 -4.06
C LEU A 145 0.29 19.13 -3.10
N LYS A 146 1.61 19.13 -2.98
CA LYS A 146 2.38 18.28 -2.08
C LYS A 146 3.58 19.03 -1.54
N PHE A 147 4.15 18.53 -0.45
CA PHE A 147 5.48 18.90 0.00
C PHE A 147 6.25 17.63 0.37
N TYR A 148 7.55 17.76 0.64
CA TYR A 148 8.39 16.67 1.13
C TYR A 148 8.75 16.93 2.58
N HIS A 149 8.53 15.93 3.44
CA HIS A 149 9.05 15.86 4.81
C HIS A 149 10.33 15.04 4.81
N ILE A 150 11.41 15.61 5.35
CA ILE A 150 12.74 15.03 5.33
C ILE A 150 13.01 14.42 6.71
N GLU A 151 13.15 13.10 6.76
CA GLU A 151 13.45 12.34 7.98
C GLU A 151 14.61 11.39 7.67
N GLU A 152 15.70 11.48 8.45
CA GLU A 152 16.88 10.61 8.29
C GLU A 152 17.45 10.58 6.85
N ASP A 153 17.51 11.76 6.20
CA ASP A 153 17.94 11.94 4.81
C ASP A 153 17.04 11.28 3.74
N GLU A 154 15.87 10.76 4.12
CA GLU A 154 14.83 10.30 3.20
C GLU A 154 13.74 11.37 3.00
N GLU A 155 13.44 11.67 1.75
CA GLU A 155 12.32 12.56 1.38
C GLU A 155 11.01 11.76 1.30
N LYS A 156 10.06 12.09 2.19
CA LYS A 156 8.72 11.53 2.19
C LYS A 156 7.74 12.54 1.63
N GLU A 157 7.13 12.23 0.49
CA GLU A 157 6.06 13.04 -0.07
C GLU A 157 4.85 13.03 0.86
N ILE A 158 4.29 14.22 1.16
CA ILE A 158 3.06 14.42 1.92
C ILE A 158 2.05 15.16 1.04
N GLY A 159 0.89 14.54 0.82
CA GLY A 159 -0.19 15.06 -0.01
C GLY A 159 -1.24 13.99 -0.33
N PRO A 160 -2.19 14.25 -1.24
CA PRO A 160 -2.37 15.49 -2.00
C PRO A 160 -3.27 16.51 -1.29
N PHE A 161 -2.90 17.78 -1.29
CA PHE A 161 -3.72 18.91 -0.80
C PHE A 161 -4.43 19.60 -1.96
N PHE A 162 -5.64 20.11 -1.73
CA PHE A 162 -6.45 20.76 -2.76
C PHE A 162 -6.17 22.25 -2.90
N THR A 163 -5.64 22.88 -1.86
CA THR A 163 -5.34 24.32 -1.86
C THR A 163 -3.92 24.60 -1.36
N LYS A 164 -3.41 25.78 -1.74
CA LYS A 164 -2.10 26.25 -1.29
C LYS A 164 -2.13 26.52 0.20
N GLU A 165 -3.25 27.03 0.68
CA GLU A 165 -3.51 27.36 2.08
C GLU A 165 -3.40 26.11 2.94
N GLU A 166 -4.09 25.02 2.58
CA GLU A 166 -4.03 23.73 3.29
C GLU A 166 -2.59 23.18 3.34
N CYS A 167 -1.93 23.11 2.18
CA CYS A 167 -0.57 22.59 2.11
C CYS A 167 0.42 23.45 2.93
N SER A 168 0.29 24.78 2.83
CA SER A 168 1.20 25.72 3.51
C SER A 168 0.97 25.73 5.01
N GLU A 169 -0.28 25.60 5.46
CA GLU A 169 -0.62 25.51 6.87
C GLU A 169 0.04 24.28 7.51
N ILE A 170 -0.18 23.09 6.93
CA ILE A 170 0.39 21.84 7.46
C ILE A 170 1.93 21.89 7.43
N SER A 171 2.53 22.26 6.30
CA SER A 171 3.99 22.34 6.20
C SER A 171 4.59 23.38 7.17
N SER A 172 3.95 24.54 7.34
CA SER A 172 4.44 25.57 8.27
C SER A 172 4.39 25.12 9.73
N ARG A 173 3.36 24.35 10.11
CA ARG A 173 3.26 23.79 11.47
C ARG A 173 4.31 22.73 11.72
N LEU A 174 4.61 21.87 10.74
CA LEU A 174 5.72 20.94 10.84
C LEU A 174 7.06 21.68 11.02
N MET A 175 7.29 22.77 10.26
CA MET A 175 8.49 23.62 10.45
C MET A 175 8.58 24.21 11.87
N GLN A 176 7.45 24.66 12.44
CA GLN A 176 7.40 25.19 13.81
C GLN A 176 7.78 24.14 14.86
N LEU A 177 7.53 22.86 14.58
CA LEU A 177 7.96 21.73 15.40
C LEU A 177 9.43 21.34 15.17
N GLY A 178 10.15 22.05 14.29
CA GLY A 178 11.54 21.76 13.94
C GLY A 178 11.70 20.65 12.90
N GLU A 179 10.63 20.22 12.25
CA GLU A 179 10.71 19.27 11.15
C GLU A 179 11.27 19.93 9.89
N GLN A 180 12.05 19.17 9.14
CA GLN A 180 12.57 19.62 7.85
C GLN A 180 11.55 19.34 6.76
N VAL A 181 11.05 20.38 6.09
CA VAL A 181 10.10 20.24 4.99
C VAL A 181 10.45 21.16 3.83
N THR A 182 10.03 20.78 2.63
CA THR A 182 10.14 21.65 1.45
C THR A 182 8.93 22.58 1.32
N SER A 183 9.03 23.58 0.45
CA SER A 183 7.87 24.36 0.02
C SER A 183 6.84 23.49 -0.70
N CYS A 184 5.56 23.85 -0.60
CA CYS A 184 4.48 23.26 -1.40
C CYS A 184 4.72 23.40 -2.90
N LYS A 185 4.56 22.31 -3.63
CA LYS A 185 4.72 22.19 -5.08
C LYS A 185 3.51 21.48 -5.68
N PRO A 186 3.12 21.82 -6.92
CA PRO A 186 2.07 21.09 -7.61
C PRO A 186 2.53 19.68 -7.96
N TYR A 187 1.58 18.75 -8.10
CA TYR A 187 1.85 17.47 -8.75
C TYR A 187 2.24 17.66 -10.22
N GLU A 188 3.02 16.72 -10.75
CA GLU A 188 3.38 16.73 -12.16
C GLU A 188 2.15 16.46 -13.04
N ALA A 189 2.14 17.04 -14.25
CA ALA A 189 0.98 17.01 -15.14
C ALA A 189 0.46 15.58 -15.45
N TRP A 190 1.36 14.59 -15.46
CA TRP A 190 0.99 13.19 -15.74
C TRP A 190 0.15 12.53 -14.63
N HIS A 191 0.16 13.08 -13.41
CA HIS A 191 -0.68 12.57 -12.31
C HIS A 191 -2.16 12.95 -12.48
N TYR A 192 -2.47 14.07 -13.14
CA TYR A 192 -3.83 14.62 -13.16
C TYR A 192 -4.87 13.69 -13.80
N PRO A 193 -4.57 12.98 -14.90
CA PRO A 193 -5.48 11.95 -15.43
C PRO A 193 -5.73 10.79 -14.47
N LEU A 194 -4.83 10.53 -13.51
CA LEU A 194 -4.99 9.49 -12.50
C LEU A 194 -5.78 9.99 -11.28
N PHE A 195 -5.62 11.26 -10.92
CA PHE A 195 -6.40 11.89 -9.86
C PHE A 195 -7.84 12.21 -10.28
N PHE A 196 -8.04 12.56 -11.54
CA PHE A 196 -9.33 12.88 -12.14
C PHE A 196 -9.54 12.02 -13.38
N PRO A 197 -9.77 10.70 -13.22
CA PRO A 197 -10.11 9.85 -14.34
C PRO A 197 -11.40 10.37 -15.00
N GLU A 198 -11.45 10.38 -16.33
CA GLU A 198 -12.65 10.77 -17.08
C GLU A 198 -13.84 9.93 -16.57
N GLN A 199 -14.87 10.60 -16.03
CA GLN A 199 -16.10 9.98 -15.54
C GLN A 199 -17.03 9.60 -16.69
#